data_AF-A0A1V5GRU6-F1
#
_entry.id   AF-A0A1V5GRU6-F1
#
_cell.length_a   1.000
_cell.length_b   1.000
_cell.length_c   1.000
_cell.angle_alpha   90.00
_cell.angle_beta   90.00
_cell.angle_gamma   90.00
#
_symmetry.space_group_name_H-M   'P 1'
#
loop_
_entity.id
_entity.type
_entity.pdbx_description
1 polymer ?
#
loop_
_entity_poly.entity_id
_entity_poly.type
_entity_poly.pdbx_seq_one_letter_code
_entity_poly.pdbx_strand_id
1 'polypeptide(L)'
;MDKNNSFDEILRLYAPSFSKNSKDMQITEAKDTFRRLDFKETLRHKILDYISDYGSFNFSKQEKQSGDEIELYSRPLRFCNPYLDEFGERVAFIGGYRNCSCSLCGRQTTFFIEAFYMNSAGLIINQNQLPIADNLDEFWNYIIEKEYDFHPIISDDVYNLLRQAGWYEGRQIDIDPLLEECMEDDVFPTDIQIAFMREFGGIRGIDLNNMGFLIGNTREDQCYANIAKQALLTEEKRMMNSYGADTLCVGYCNDGEDQIWLTPYGQIIVRQKIVGRNFIEALNCIIGY
;
A
#
# COMPACT_ATOMS: atom_id res chain seq x y z
N MET A 1 14.78 -29.98 19.24
CA MET A 1 14.81 -29.17 18.01
C MET A 1 13.47 -28.48 17.96
N ASP A 2 13.41 -27.27 18.52
CA ASP A 2 12.19 -26.49 18.54
C ASP A 2 11.81 -26.17 17.09
N LYS A 3 10.59 -26.56 16.71
CA LYS A 3 10.02 -26.09 15.45
C LYS A 3 9.91 -24.58 15.61
N ASN A 4 10.75 -23.82 14.90
CA ASN A 4 10.47 -22.41 14.69
C ASN A 4 9.05 -22.34 14.13
N ASN A 5 8.14 -21.71 14.88
CA ASN A 5 6.80 -21.46 14.39
C ASN A 5 6.93 -20.55 13.18
N SER A 6 6.25 -20.87 12.08
CA SER A 6 6.27 -20.05 10.86
C SER A 6 5.88 -18.60 11.12
N PHE A 7 5.11 -18.33 12.18
CA PHE A 7 4.84 -16.96 12.63
C PHE A 7 6.06 -16.24 13.24
N ASP A 8 6.96 -16.93 13.93
CA ASP A 8 8.19 -16.33 14.47
C ASP A 8 9.10 -15.84 13.32
N GLU A 9 9.05 -16.52 12.18
CA GLU A 9 9.73 -16.06 10.98
C GLU A 9 9.11 -14.77 10.42
N ILE A 10 7.79 -14.61 10.46
CA ILE A 10 7.12 -13.33 10.13
C ILE A 10 7.61 -12.21 11.06
N LEU A 11 7.69 -12.47 12.38
CA LEU A 11 8.21 -11.49 13.34
C LEU A 11 9.63 -11.05 12.99
N ARG A 12 10.48 -12.01 12.59
CA ARG A 12 11.88 -11.76 12.23
C ARG A 12 12.03 -11.02 10.91
N LEU A 13 11.27 -11.40 9.89
CA LEU A 13 11.42 -10.90 8.52
C LEU A 13 10.79 -9.52 8.33
N TYR A 14 9.62 -9.28 8.94
CA TYR A 14 8.77 -8.16 8.54
C TYR A 14 8.42 -7.19 9.66
N ALA A 15 8.83 -7.47 10.90
CA ALA A 15 8.62 -6.59 12.07
C ALA A 15 7.18 -6.03 12.16
N PRO A 16 6.16 -6.90 12.28
CA PRO A 16 4.77 -6.49 12.15
C PRO A 16 4.35 -5.45 13.18
N SER A 17 3.49 -4.53 12.75
CA SER A 17 2.85 -3.56 13.64
C SER A 17 1.56 -4.14 14.18
N PHE A 18 1.48 -4.27 15.50
CA PHE A 18 0.28 -4.77 16.19
C PHE A 18 -0.72 -3.64 16.44
N SER A 19 -2.00 -3.99 16.44
CA SER A 19 -3.08 -3.07 16.82
C SER A 19 -2.84 -2.51 18.22
N LYS A 20 -3.19 -1.22 18.42
CA LYS A 20 -3.18 -0.59 19.75
C LYS A 20 -4.22 -1.20 20.71
N ASN A 21 -5.20 -1.92 20.17
CA ASN A 21 -6.22 -2.62 20.96
C ASN A 21 -5.63 -3.90 21.56
N SER A 22 -5.85 -4.15 22.85
CA SER A 22 -5.43 -5.41 23.48
C SER A 22 -6.14 -6.62 22.86
N LYS A 23 -5.52 -7.81 22.95
CA LYS A 23 -6.13 -9.07 22.53
C LYS A 23 -7.45 -9.33 23.25
N ASP A 24 -7.55 -8.99 24.54
CA ASP A 24 -8.81 -9.12 25.31
C ASP A 24 -9.95 -8.27 24.76
N MET A 25 -9.64 -7.04 24.33
CA MET A 25 -10.63 -6.17 23.71
C MET A 25 -11.06 -6.71 22.35
N GLN A 26 -10.12 -7.22 21.55
CA GLN A 26 -10.41 -7.88 20.27
C GLN A 26 -11.25 -9.16 20.46
N ILE A 27 -10.96 -9.97 21.49
CA ILE A 27 -11.75 -11.14 21.90
C ILE A 27 -13.17 -10.73 22.31
N THR A 28 -13.32 -9.58 22.98
CA THR A 28 -14.63 -9.04 23.36
C THR A 28 -15.42 -8.64 22.12
N GLU A 29 -14.80 -7.90 21.20
CA GLU A 29 -15.38 -7.56 19.90
C GLU A 29 -15.77 -8.82 19.10
N ALA A 30 -14.97 -9.89 19.18
CA ALA A 30 -15.25 -11.20 18.58
C ALA A 30 -16.55 -11.78 19.11
N LYS A 31 -16.65 -11.89 20.44
CA LYS A 31 -17.82 -12.44 21.12
C LYS A 31 -19.07 -11.63 20.80
N ASP A 32 -18.97 -10.31 20.75
CA ASP A 32 -20.08 -9.44 20.38
C ASP A 32 -20.50 -9.61 18.91
N THR A 33 -19.54 -9.87 18.03
CA THR A 33 -19.82 -10.20 16.63
C THR A 33 -20.49 -11.57 16.50
N PHE A 34 -20.02 -12.58 17.23
CA PHE A 34 -20.64 -13.92 17.28
C PHE A 34 -22.03 -13.95 17.92
N ARG A 35 -22.36 -12.98 18.78
CA ARG A 35 -23.74 -12.81 19.28
C ARG A 35 -24.69 -12.28 18.21
N ARG A 36 -24.17 -11.44 17.31
CA ARG A 36 -24.93 -10.82 16.22
C ARG A 36 -25.04 -11.72 14.99
N LEU A 37 -24.09 -12.63 14.81
CA LEU A 37 -23.93 -13.47 13.63
C LEU A 37 -23.91 -14.95 14.03
N ASP A 38 -24.73 -15.77 13.36
CA ASP A 38 -24.88 -17.20 13.67
C ASP A 38 -23.72 -18.06 13.15
N PHE A 39 -22.55 -17.92 13.76
CA PHE A 39 -21.38 -18.76 13.49
C PHE A 39 -21.50 -20.12 14.18
N LYS A 40 -21.01 -21.20 13.57
CA LYS A 40 -20.88 -22.50 14.25
C LYS A 40 -19.91 -22.39 15.43
N GLU A 41 -20.18 -23.10 16.52
CA GLU A 41 -19.40 -23.08 17.76
C GLU A 41 -17.91 -23.36 17.53
N THR A 42 -17.58 -24.35 16.70
CA THR A 42 -16.19 -24.67 16.33
C THR A 42 -15.45 -23.49 15.72
N LEU A 43 -16.09 -22.73 14.82
CA LEU A 43 -15.49 -21.54 14.20
C LEU A 43 -15.28 -20.42 15.23
N ARG A 44 -16.23 -20.24 16.16
CA ARG A 44 -16.10 -19.27 17.25
C ARG A 44 -14.83 -19.54 18.06
N HIS A 45 -14.61 -20.79 18.45
CA HIS A 45 -13.40 -21.17 19.21
C HIS A 45 -12.12 -20.89 18.41
N LYS A 46 -12.04 -21.36 17.16
CA LYS A 46 -10.83 -21.18 16.34
C LYS A 46 -10.45 -19.71 16.13
N ILE A 47 -11.43 -18.82 15.96
CA ILE A 47 -11.16 -17.38 15.82
C ILE A 47 -10.74 -16.75 17.14
N LEU A 48 -11.32 -17.17 18.27
CA LEU A 48 -10.87 -16.71 19.58
C LEU A 48 -9.43 -17.14 19.86
N ASP A 49 -9.08 -18.38 19.50
CA ASP A 49 -7.71 -18.91 19.62
C ASP A 49 -6.76 -18.12 18.72
N TYR A 50 -7.12 -17.88 17.46
CA TYR A 50 -6.34 -17.06 16.53
C TYR A 50 -6.06 -15.64 17.09
N ILE A 51 -7.07 -14.97 17.65
CA ILE A 51 -6.90 -13.62 18.24
C ILE A 51 -6.04 -13.70 19.51
N SER A 52 -6.21 -14.75 20.31
CA SER A 52 -5.40 -14.98 21.51
C SER A 52 -3.93 -15.19 21.17
N ASP A 53 -3.62 -15.90 20.08
CA ASP A 53 -2.26 -16.25 19.70
C ASP A 53 -1.56 -15.08 18.97
N TYR A 54 -2.23 -14.46 18.02
CA TYR A 54 -1.59 -13.46 17.13
C TYR A 54 -2.15 -12.05 17.31
N GLY A 55 -3.43 -11.93 17.65
CA GLY A 55 -4.14 -10.65 17.63
C GLY A 55 -4.19 -10.04 16.22
N SER A 56 -4.57 -8.76 16.16
CA SER A 56 -4.57 -7.99 14.92
C SER A 56 -3.23 -7.31 14.68
N PHE A 57 -2.70 -7.45 13.47
CA PHE A 57 -1.43 -6.89 13.06
C PHE A 57 -1.40 -6.59 11.55
N ASN A 58 -0.39 -5.87 11.10
CA ASN A 58 -0.06 -5.73 9.69
C ASN A 58 1.46 -5.72 9.48
N PHE A 59 1.90 -5.99 8.26
CA PHE A 59 3.27 -5.77 7.83
C PHE A 59 3.33 -5.57 6.31
N SER A 60 4.41 -4.94 5.85
CA SER A 60 4.74 -4.86 4.43
C SER A 60 5.76 -5.94 4.06
N LYS A 61 5.59 -6.55 2.89
CA LYS A 61 6.55 -7.42 2.24
C LYS A 61 6.84 -6.83 0.86
N GLN A 62 8.12 -6.79 0.50
CA GLN A 62 8.51 -6.55 -0.89
C GLN A 62 8.59 -7.89 -1.63
N GLU A 63 7.90 -7.98 -2.76
CA GLU A 63 7.91 -9.16 -3.63
C GLU A 63 9.25 -9.26 -4.35
N LYS A 64 9.83 -10.45 -4.31
CA LYS A 64 11.17 -10.71 -4.84
C LYS A 64 11.19 -10.63 -6.37
N GLN A 65 10.11 -11.07 -7.00
CA GLN A 65 10.03 -11.15 -8.46
C GLN A 65 9.58 -9.83 -9.08
N SER A 66 8.47 -9.27 -8.59
CA SER A 66 7.88 -8.05 -9.17
C SER A 66 8.47 -6.77 -8.61
N GLY A 67 9.08 -6.82 -7.43
CA GLY A 67 9.54 -5.65 -6.67
C GLY A 67 8.41 -4.88 -5.97
N ASP A 68 7.15 -5.32 -6.10
CA ASP A 68 5.98 -4.69 -5.51
C ASP A 68 6.05 -4.71 -3.98
N GLU A 69 5.57 -3.63 -3.35
CA GLU A 69 5.30 -3.65 -1.91
C GLU A 69 3.83 -4.07 -1.70
N ILE A 70 3.65 -5.18 -0.98
CA ILE A 70 2.34 -5.68 -0.59
C ILE A 70 2.20 -5.61 0.92
N GLU A 71 0.98 -5.32 1.37
CA GLU A 71 0.70 -5.16 2.78
C GLU A 71 -0.27 -6.25 3.23
N LEU A 72 0.14 -7.06 4.20
CA LEU A 72 -0.75 -8.02 4.85
C LEU A 72 -1.49 -7.31 5.98
N TYR A 73 -2.81 -7.53 6.02
CA TYR A 73 -3.66 -7.15 7.14
C TYR A 73 -4.21 -8.39 7.81
N SER A 74 -3.92 -8.60 9.09
CA SER A 74 -4.64 -9.55 9.94
C SER A 74 -5.59 -8.77 10.84
N ARG A 75 -6.89 -8.88 10.56
CA ARG A 75 -7.96 -8.18 11.29
C ARG A 75 -9.20 -9.06 11.32
N PRO A 76 -9.23 -10.09 12.17
CA PRO A 76 -10.16 -11.22 12.03
C PRO A 76 -11.66 -10.91 12.20
N LEU A 77 -12.02 -9.65 12.42
CA LEU A 77 -13.38 -9.21 12.76
C LEU A 77 -13.71 -7.79 12.29
N ARG A 78 -12.78 -7.14 11.58
CA ARG A 78 -12.97 -5.79 11.04
C ARG A 78 -13.14 -5.92 9.53
N PHE A 79 -14.00 -5.05 8.99
CA PHE A 79 -14.53 -5.05 7.61
C PHE A 79 -15.75 -5.94 7.43
N CYS A 80 -16.86 -5.30 7.04
CA CYS A 80 -18.07 -5.95 6.56
C CYS A 80 -17.64 -6.84 5.39
N ASN A 81 -17.65 -8.16 5.57
CA ASN A 81 -17.16 -9.09 4.56
C ASN A 81 -18.04 -8.95 3.30
N PRO A 82 -17.51 -8.40 2.20
CA PRO A 82 -18.30 -8.15 1.01
C PRO A 82 -18.74 -9.44 0.29
N TYR A 83 -18.16 -10.58 0.67
CA TYR A 83 -18.40 -11.87 0.05
C TYR A 83 -19.20 -12.82 0.97
N LEU A 84 -19.78 -12.33 2.08
CA LEU A 84 -20.56 -13.15 3.04
C LEU A 84 -21.67 -13.99 2.37
N ASP A 85 -22.28 -13.45 1.32
CA ASP A 85 -23.38 -14.10 0.59
C ASP A 85 -22.90 -15.14 -0.44
N GLU A 86 -21.61 -15.17 -0.76
CA GLU A 86 -21.02 -16.04 -1.78
C GLU A 86 -20.55 -17.39 -1.22
N PHE A 87 -20.28 -17.44 0.09
CA PHE A 87 -19.93 -18.69 0.76
C PHE A 87 -21.19 -19.46 1.12
N GLY A 88 -21.25 -20.76 0.76
CA GLY A 88 -22.34 -21.66 1.16
C GLY A 88 -22.45 -21.91 2.68
N GLU A 89 -21.61 -21.26 3.47
CA GLU A 89 -21.62 -21.24 4.93
C GLU A 89 -21.09 -19.90 5.46
N ARG A 90 -21.32 -19.61 6.76
CA ARG A 90 -20.68 -18.45 7.40
C ARG A 90 -19.19 -18.72 7.61
N VAL A 91 -18.37 -17.88 7.02
CA VAL A 91 -16.91 -17.87 7.18
C VAL A 91 -16.46 -16.62 7.93
N ALA A 92 -15.34 -16.71 8.65
CA ALA A 92 -14.75 -15.58 9.36
C ALA A 92 -13.58 -15.02 8.55
N PHE A 93 -13.62 -13.74 8.20
CA PHE A 93 -12.49 -13.05 7.60
C PHE A 93 -11.34 -13.01 8.60
N ILE A 94 -10.13 -13.45 8.25
CA ILE A 94 -8.96 -13.40 9.15
C ILE A 94 -7.94 -12.34 8.73
N GLY A 95 -7.94 -12.00 7.44
CA GLY A 95 -7.00 -11.03 6.89
C GLY A 95 -6.94 -11.05 5.37
N GLY A 96 -5.98 -10.35 4.79
CA GLY A 96 -5.75 -10.37 3.35
C GLY A 96 -4.59 -9.49 2.93
N TYR A 97 -4.09 -9.74 1.72
CA TYR A 97 -3.11 -8.88 1.08
C TYR A 97 -3.79 -7.76 0.32
N ARG A 98 -3.18 -6.58 0.38
CA ARG A 98 -3.53 -5.45 -0.45
C ARG A 98 -2.26 -4.83 -1.04
N ASN A 99 -2.38 -4.23 -2.22
CA ASN A 99 -1.31 -3.41 -2.73
C ASN A 99 -1.21 -2.13 -1.88
N CYS A 100 0.00 -1.72 -1.49
CA CYS A 100 0.25 -0.49 -0.72
C CYS A 100 -0.31 0.77 -1.43
N SER A 101 -0.33 0.74 -2.77
CA SER A 101 -0.93 1.74 -3.66
C SER A 101 -2.41 2.00 -3.32
N CYS A 102 -3.16 0.97 -2.92
CA CYS A 102 -4.58 1.12 -2.56
C CYS A 102 -4.80 1.83 -1.22
N SER A 103 -3.78 2.11 -0.42
CA SER A 103 -3.99 2.83 0.86
C SER A 103 -4.28 4.33 0.68
N LEU A 104 -4.05 4.89 -0.52
CA LEU A 104 -4.53 6.22 -0.90
C LEU A 104 -6.04 6.27 -1.08
N CYS A 105 -6.67 5.15 -1.45
CA CYS A 105 -8.02 5.21 -1.99
C CYS A 105 -9.06 5.54 -0.93
N GLY A 106 -8.93 5.14 0.35
CA GLY A 106 -9.88 5.46 1.43
C GLY A 106 -11.38 5.18 1.17
N ARG A 107 -11.75 4.72 -0.03
CA ARG A 107 -13.07 4.90 -0.66
C ARG A 107 -13.56 3.65 -1.37
N GLN A 108 -12.81 2.54 -1.35
CA GLN A 108 -13.35 1.23 -1.74
C GLN A 108 -13.07 0.16 -0.68
N THR A 109 -14.15 -0.37 -0.13
CA THR A 109 -14.21 -1.37 0.94
C THR A 109 -13.86 -2.80 0.49
N THR A 110 -13.39 -3.00 -0.76
CA THR A 110 -13.37 -4.32 -1.45
C THR A 110 -12.19 -4.49 -2.40
N PHE A 111 -10.93 -4.39 -1.96
CA PHE A 111 -9.80 -4.72 -2.87
C PHE A 111 -8.63 -5.37 -2.13
N PHE A 112 -8.86 -6.60 -1.66
CA PHE A 112 -7.77 -7.50 -1.35
C PHE A 112 -7.29 -8.16 -2.65
N ILE A 113 -5.97 -8.21 -2.86
CA ILE A 113 -5.35 -9.06 -3.88
C ILE A 113 -5.76 -10.51 -3.62
N GLU A 114 -5.67 -10.91 -2.35
CA GLU A 114 -6.23 -12.15 -1.84
C GLU A 114 -6.74 -11.92 -0.41
N ALA A 115 -8.00 -12.27 -0.16
CA ALA A 115 -8.63 -12.20 1.15
C ALA A 115 -8.72 -13.60 1.73
N PHE A 116 -8.44 -13.71 3.02
CA PHE A 116 -8.34 -14.97 3.75
C PHE A 116 -9.51 -15.12 4.70
N TYR A 117 -10.12 -16.30 4.65
CA TYR A 117 -11.28 -16.67 5.44
C TYR A 117 -11.03 -18.00 6.13
N MET A 118 -11.57 -18.16 7.33
CA MET A 118 -11.63 -19.42 8.03
C MET A 118 -13.06 -19.95 8.01
N ASN A 119 -13.25 -21.17 7.51
CA ASN A 119 -14.56 -21.81 7.47
C ASN A 119 -14.87 -22.59 8.76
N SER A 120 -16.05 -23.21 8.85
CA SER A 120 -16.44 -23.88 10.09
C SER A 120 -15.62 -25.14 10.44
N ALA A 121 -14.96 -25.74 9.46
CA ALA A 121 -13.98 -26.81 9.68
C ALA A 121 -12.61 -26.26 10.13
N GLY A 122 -12.40 -24.95 10.08
CA GLY A 122 -11.13 -24.26 10.34
C GLY A 122 -10.11 -24.35 9.21
N LEU A 123 -10.53 -24.79 8.03
CA LEU A 123 -9.76 -24.65 6.81
C LEU A 123 -9.68 -23.16 6.47
N ILE A 124 -8.49 -22.72 6.07
CA ILE A 124 -8.25 -21.37 5.58
C ILE A 124 -8.41 -21.40 4.07
N ILE A 125 -9.29 -20.54 3.55
CA ILE A 125 -9.66 -20.43 2.14
C ILE A 125 -9.54 -18.99 1.67
N ASN A 126 -9.45 -18.78 0.36
CA ASN A 126 -9.48 -17.44 -0.22
C ASN A 126 -10.90 -16.97 -0.58
N GLN A 127 -11.02 -15.75 -1.11
CA GLN A 127 -12.28 -15.18 -1.60
C GLN A 127 -12.98 -16.02 -2.68
N ASN A 128 -12.22 -16.83 -3.42
CA ASN A 128 -12.74 -17.73 -4.45
C ASN A 128 -13.06 -19.14 -3.90
N GLN A 129 -13.08 -19.33 -2.58
CA GLN A 129 -13.32 -20.61 -1.91
C GLN A 129 -12.26 -21.68 -2.19
N LEU A 130 -11.08 -21.28 -2.69
CA LEU A 130 -9.96 -22.20 -2.88
C LEU A 130 -9.25 -22.44 -1.54
N PRO A 131 -8.91 -23.70 -1.21
CA PRO A 131 -8.17 -24.02 0.00
C PRO A 131 -6.75 -23.43 -0.06
N ILE A 132 -6.34 -22.80 1.04
CA ILE A 132 -4.98 -22.28 1.25
C ILE A 132 -4.22 -23.18 2.22
N ALA A 133 -4.81 -23.48 3.37
CA ALA A 133 -4.13 -24.19 4.46
C ALA A 133 -5.10 -24.90 5.40
N ASP A 134 -4.73 -26.08 5.88
CA ASP A 134 -5.52 -26.86 6.84
C ASP A 134 -5.27 -26.42 8.30
N ASN A 135 -4.17 -25.71 8.53
CA ASN A 135 -3.75 -25.21 9.84
C ASN A 135 -2.97 -23.89 9.74
N LEU A 136 -2.66 -23.29 10.90
CA LEU A 136 -2.04 -21.98 10.98
C LEU A 136 -0.56 -21.97 10.57
N ASP A 137 0.20 -23.04 10.84
CA ASP A 137 1.61 -23.13 10.43
C ASP A 137 1.72 -23.14 8.91
N GLU A 138 0.90 -23.93 8.23
CA GLU A 138 0.78 -23.95 6.76
C GLU A 138 0.35 -22.58 6.22
N PHE A 139 -0.59 -21.92 6.88
CA PHE A 139 -1.02 -20.58 6.48
C PHE A 139 0.13 -19.57 6.58
N TRP A 140 0.90 -19.56 7.67
CA TRP A 140 2.02 -18.63 7.79
C TRP A 140 3.15 -18.92 6.80
N ASN A 141 3.40 -20.19 6.48
CA ASN A 141 4.30 -20.54 5.38
C ASN A 141 3.78 -20.01 4.05
N TYR A 142 2.48 -20.17 3.76
CA TYR A 142 1.85 -19.58 2.58
C TYR A 142 2.06 -18.05 2.54
N ILE A 143 1.86 -17.36 3.66
CA ILE A 143 2.07 -15.90 3.76
C ILE A 143 3.53 -15.50 3.49
N ILE A 144 4.51 -16.30 3.89
CA ILE A 144 5.92 -16.01 3.62
C ILE A 144 6.27 -16.26 2.15
N GLU A 145 5.84 -17.41 1.62
CA GLU A 145 6.27 -17.94 0.32
C GLU A 145 5.48 -17.39 -0.86
N LYS A 146 4.20 -17.06 -0.67
CA LYS A 146 3.34 -16.59 -1.74
C LYS A 146 3.84 -15.25 -2.26
N GLU A 147 4.01 -15.19 -3.57
CA GLU A 147 4.32 -13.97 -4.30
C GLU A 147 3.10 -13.57 -5.13
N TYR A 148 2.84 -12.27 -5.19
CA TYR A 148 1.86 -11.67 -6.06
C TYR A 148 2.56 -10.78 -7.08
N ASP A 149 2.15 -10.93 -8.33
CA ASP A 149 2.46 -10.03 -9.42
C ASP A 149 1.19 -9.21 -9.71
N PHE A 150 0.80 -8.37 -8.74
CA PHE A 150 -0.45 -7.61 -8.84
C PHE A 150 -0.17 -6.20 -9.34
N HIS A 151 -0.53 -5.97 -10.60
CA HIS A 151 -0.42 -4.66 -11.22
C HIS A 151 -1.80 -4.09 -11.43
N PRO A 152 -2.07 -2.88 -10.92
CA PRO A 152 -3.33 -2.25 -11.21
C PRO A 152 -3.45 -2.08 -12.73
N ILE A 153 -4.57 -2.53 -13.28
CA ILE A 153 -4.89 -2.27 -14.68
C ILE A 153 -4.97 -0.75 -14.81
N ILE A 154 -4.08 -0.16 -15.61
CA ILE A 154 -4.12 1.27 -15.90
C ILE A 154 -5.31 1.50 -16.82
N SER A 155 -6.30 2.25 -16.35
CA SER A 155 -7.47 2.54 -17.16
C SER A 155 -7.14 3.56 -18.25
N ASP A 156 -7.88 3.50 -19.37
CA ASP A 156 -7.79 4.53 -20.42
C ASP A 156 -8.12 5.93 -19.88
N ASP A 157 -8.91 6.02 -18.81
CA ASP A 157 -9.27 7.27 -18.15
C ASP A 157 -8.04 7.99 -17.58
N VAL A 158 -7.07 7.27 -17.03
CA VAL A 158 -5.82 7.87 -16.52
C VAL A 158 -5.00 8.47 -17.67
N TYR A 159 -4.86 7.73 -18.77
CA TYR A 159 -4.19 8.27 -19.96
C TYR A 159 -4.94 9.48 -20.53
N ASN A 160 -6.26 9.46 -20.53
CA ASN A 160 -7.07 10.59 -21.00
C ASN A 160 -6.91 11.81 -20.10
N LEU A 161 -6.91 11.65 -18.77
CA LEU A 161 -6.67 12.74 -17.82
C LEU A 161 -5.27 13.32 -17.98
N LEU A 162 -4.24 12.48 -18.10
CA LEU A 162 -2.88 12.92 -18.37
C LEU A 162 -2.80 13.73 -19.67
N ARG A 163 -3.43 13.25 -20.75
CA ARG A 163 -3.49 13.99 -22.03
C ARG A 163 -4.22 15.32 -21.90
N GLN A 164 -5.33 15.37 -21.16
CA GLN A 164 -6.06 16.62 -20.89
C GLN A 164 -5.21 17.60 -20.07
N ALA A 165 -4.36 17.09 -19.17
CA ALA A 165 -3.38 17.86 -18.42
C ALA A 165 -2.11 18.23 -19.25
N GLY A 166 -2.07 17.87 -20.54
CA GLY A 166 -1.00 18.26 -21.47
C GLY A 166 0.13 17.24 -21.63
N TRP A 167 -0.01 16.03 -21.07
CA TRP A 167 0.97 14.96 -21.27
C TRP A 167 0.79 14.23 -22.60
N TYR A 168 1.91 13.78 -23.15
CA TYR A 168 1.99 12.80 -24.22
C TYR A 168 3.26 11.97 -24.01
N GLU A 169 3.24 10.71 -24.45
CA GLU A 169 4.37 9.79 -24.29
C GLU A 169 5.63 10.35 -24.97
N GLY A 170 6.75 10.33 -24.25
CA GLY A 170 8.01 10.87 -24.74
C GLY A 170 8.11 12.40 -24.74
N ARG A 171 7.25 13.10 -23.98
CA ARG A 171 7.39 14.53 -23.71
C ARG A 171 8.78 14.83 -23.14
N GLN A 172 9.34 15.97 -23.54
CA GLN A 172 10.66 16.45 -23.13
C GLN A 172 10.59 17.96 -22.91
N ILE A 173 10.11 18.39 -21.75
CA ILE A 173 10.17 19.80 -21.39
C ILE A 173 11.60 20.19 -21.03
N ASP A 174 11.89 21.47 -21.26
CA ASP A 174 13.12 22.08 -20.74
C ASP A 174 13.03 22.16 -19.20
N ILE A 175 14.01 21.58 -18.54
CA ILE A 175 14.16 21.60 -17.08
C ILE A 175 15.53 22.16 -16.67
N ASP A 176 16.32 22.69 -17.60
CA ASP A 176 17.65 23.21 -17.29
C ASP A 176 17.60 24.29 -16.20
N PRO A 177 16.61 25.23 -16.16
CA PRO A 177 16.47 26.17 -15.05
C PRO A 177 16.26 25.48 -13.69
N LEU A 178 15.46 24.41 -13.66
CA LEU A 178 15.23 23.63 -12.44
C LEU A 178 16.51 22.92 -11.98
N LEU A 179 17.30 22.40 -12.92
CA LEU A 179 18.57 21.74 -12.61
C LEU A 179 19.61 22.73 -12.08
N GLU A 180 19.67 23.94 -12.64
CA GLU A 180 20.51 25.02 -12.12
C GLU A 180 20.13 25.37 -10.68
N GLU A 181 18.83 25.51 -10.39
CA GLU A 181 18.31 25.75 -9.04
C GLU A 181 18.64 24.59 -8.07
N CYS A 182 18.47 23.34 -8.51
CA CYS A 182 18.87 22.17 -7.73
C CYS A 182 20.37 22.23 -7.37
N MET A 183 21.23 22.57 -8.34
CA MET A 183 22.67 22.70 -8.12
C MET A 183 23.02 23.80 -7.11
N GLU A 184 22.35 24.96 -7.15
CA GLU A 184 22.53 26.04 -6.16
C GLU A 184 22.18 25.59 -4.73
N ASP A 185 21.27 24.61 -4.61
CA ASP A 185 20.83 24.03 -3.36
C ASP A 185 21.55 22.71 -3.00
N ASP A 186 22.65 22.36 -3.66
CA ASP A 186 23.40 21.10 -3.47
C ASP A 186 22.53 19.83 -3.64
N VAL A 187 21.55 19.88 -4.54
CA VAL A 187 20.72 18.75 -4.98
C VAL A 187 21.19 18.28 -6.35
N PHE A 188 21.44 16.98 -6.48
CA PHE A 188 21.90 16.38 -7.73
C PHE A 188 20.95 15.25 -8.14
N PRO A 189 19.86 15.57 -8.90
CA PRO A 189 18.92 14.56 -9.35
C PRO A 189 19.60 13.49 -10.21
N THR A 190 19.18 12.23 -10.06
CA THR A 190 19.67 11.12 -10.89
C THR A 190 19.10 11.19 -12.31
N ASP A 191 19.73 10.49 -13.26
CA ASP A 191 19.24 10.42 -14.65
C ASP A 191 17.77 9.97 -14.75
N ILE A 192 17.33 9.08 -13.86
CA ILE A 192 15.94 8.60 -13.79
C ILE A 192 15.01 9.71 -13.30
N GLN A 193 15.43 10.47 -12.29
CA GLN A 193 14.67 11.62 -11.79
C GLN A 193 14.58 12.72 -12.86
N ILE A 194 15.67 12.99 -13.58
CA ILE A 194 15.73 13.92 -14.71
C ILE A 194 14.78 13.48 -15.82
N ALA A 195 14.79 12.21 -16.20
CA ALA A 195 13.88 11.66 -17.22
C ALA A 195 12.41 11.83 -16.81
N PHE A 196 12.08 11.55 -15.54
CA PHE A 196 10.74 11.79 -15.00
C PHE A 196 10.32 13.26 -15.12
N MET A 197 11.17 14.19 -14.66
CA MET A 197 10.87 15.62 -14.70
C MET A 197 10.68 16.14 -16.14
N ARG A 198 11.49 15.67 -17.09
CA ARG A 198 11.35 16.04 -18.51
C ARG A 198 10.03 15.56 -19.13
N GLU A 199 9.56 14.40 -18.73
CA GLU A 199 8.33 13.84 -19.29
C GLU A 199 7.07 14.38 -18.58
N PHE A 200 7.09 14.37 -17.25
CA PHE A 200 5.92 14.61 -16.41
C PHE A 200 5.89 15.98 -15.75
N GLY A 201 6.97 16.76 -15.79
CA GLY A 201 7.02 18.06 -15.13
C GLY A 201 6.00 19.07 -15.68
N GLY A 202 5.42 19.86 -14.79
CA GLY A 202 4.43 20.89 -15.11
C GLY A 202 3.04 20.34 -15.45
N ILE A 203 2.82 19.03 -15.30
CA ILE A 203 1.48 18.44 -15.44
C ILE A 203 0.67 18.83 -14.21
N ARG A 204 -0.50 19.41 -14.43
CA ARG A 204 -1.49 19.70 -13.38
C ARG A 204 -2.88 19.40 -13.88
N GLY A 205 -3.73 18.91 -12.99
CA GLY A 205 -5.07 18.52 -13.35
C GLY A 205 -5.94 18.23 -12.14
N ILE A 206 -7.11 17.68 -12.43
CA ILE A 206 -8.06 17.18 -11.45
C ILE A 206 -8.17 15.67 -11.68
N ASP A 207 -8.06 14.90 -10.61
CA ASP A 207 -8.16 13.44 -10.63
C ASP A 207 -9.61 12.95 -10.81
N LEU A 208 -9.82 11.64 -10.89
CA LEU A 208 -11.16 11.05 -11.02
C LEU A 208 -12.08 11.31 -9.81
N ASN A 209 -11.52 11.79 -8.69
CA ASN A 209 -12.22 12.11 -7.46
C ASN A 209 -12.52 13.61 -7.28
N ASN A 210 -12.23 14.44 -8.28
CA ASN A 210 -12.30 15.90 -8.24
C ASN A 210 -11.28 16.57 -7.30
N MET A 211 -10.15 15.92 -7.01
CA MET A 211 -9.04 16.51 -6.26
C MET A 211 -7.92 16.95 -7.21
N GLY A 212 -7.27 18.06 -6.90
CA GLY A 212 -6.14 18.59 -7.66
C GLY A 212 -4.87 17.75 -7.49
N PHE A 213 -4.11 17.65 -8.58
CA PHE A 213 -2.73 17.14 -8.57
C PHE A 213 -1.81 18.04 -9.40
N LEU A 214 -0.53 18.05 -9.03
CA LEU A 214 0.55 18.79 -9.68
C LEU A 214 1.84 17.99 -9.63
N ILE A 215 2.50 17.85 -10.77
CA ILE A 215 3.91 17.47 -10.86
C ILE A 215 4.64 18.74 -11.22
N GLY A 216 5.52 19.22 -10.33
CA GLY A 216 6.20 20.49 -10.52
C GLY A 216 7.13 20.46 -11.73
N ASN A 217 7.54 21.63 -12.19
CA ASN A 217 8.72 21.78 -13.06
C ASN A 217 9.50 23.06 -12.74
N THR A 218 9.13 23.76 -11.68
CA THR A 218 9.76 24.98 -11.22
C THR A 218 9.82 24.99 -9.70
N ARG A 219 10.68 25.82 -9.12
CA ARG A 219 10.69 26.09 -7.67
C ARG A 219 9.43 26.79 -7.16
N GLU A 220 8.73 27.54 -8.01
CA GLU A 220 7.46 28.19 -7.65
C GLU A 220 6.37 27.18 -7.31
N ASP A 221 6.45 25.97 -7.87
CA ASP A 221 5.55 24.86 -7.55
C ASP A 221 5.75 24.31 -6.13
N GLN A 222 6.71 24.86 -5.36
CA GLN A 222 7.14 24.39 -4.03
C GLN A 222 7.61 22.93 -4.01
N CYS A 223 7.77 22.34 -5.19
CA CYS A 223 8.40 21.04 -5.42
C CYS A 223 9.92 21.22 -5.38
N TYR A 224 10.65 20.11 -5.26
CA TYR A 224 12.11 20.05 -5.33
C TYR A 224 12.84 20.74 -4.17
N ALA A 225 12.15 20.97 -3.06
CA ALA A 225 12.75 21.50 -1.85
C ALA A 225 13.88 20.57 -1.36
N ASN A 226 15.10 21.08 -1.29
CA ASN A 226 16.14 20.41 -0.52
C ASN A 226 15.78 20.50 0.96
N ILE A 227 15.30 19.37 1.45
CA ILE A 227 15.29 18.90 2.84
C ILE A 227 16.51 19.43 3.66
N ALA A 228 17.68 19.65 3.05
CA ALA A 228 18.87 20.12 3.74
C ALA A 228 18.80 21.54 4.36
N LYS A 229 17.86 22.42 3.95
CA LYS A 229 17.84 23.83 4.40
C LYS A 229 16.62 24.27 5.23
N GLN A 230 15.71 23.37 5.61
CA GLN A 230 14.56 23.71 6.46
C GLN A 230 14.48 22.82 7.70
N ALA A 231 13.88 23.32 8.77
CA ALA A 231 13.57 22.54 9.95
C ALA A 231 12.66 21.37 9.54
N LEU A 232 13.27 20.22 9.31
CA LEU A 232 12.60 19.08 8.69
C LEU A 232 11.30 18.76 9.39
N LEU A 233 10.22 18.76 8.61
CA LEU A 233 8.96 18.19 9.06
C LEU A 233 9.18 16.69 9.34
N THR A 234 8.33 16.14 10.21
CA THR A 234 8.47 14.75 10.65
C THR A 234 8.40 13.76 9.48
N GLU A 235 7.65 14.10 8.43
CA GLU A 235 7.49 13.29 7.22
C GLU A 235 8.74 13.25 6.36
N GLU A 236 9.33 14.40 6.04
CA GLU A 236 10.56 14.52 5.23
C GLU A 236 11.72 13.72 5.87
N LYS A 237 11.87 13.84 7.19
CA LYS A 237 12.86 13.08 7.94
C LYS A 237 12.62 11.57 7.85
N ARG A 238 11.37 11.12 7.86
CA ARG A 238 11.03 9.70 7.70
C ARG A 238 11.33 9.23 6.27
N MET A 239 10.98 10.03 5.27
CA MET A 239 11.26 9.74 3.87
C MET A 239 12.74 9.47 3.64
N MET A 240 13.62 10.35 4.14
CA MET A 240 15.06 10.14 4.03
C MET A 240 15.54 8.87 4.74
N ASN A 241 15.05 8.62 5.96
CA ASN A 241 15.48 7.47 6.74
C ASN A 241 15.05 6.14 6.11
N SER A 242 13.90 6.14 5.42
CA SER A 242 13.32 4.94 4.82
C SER A 242 13.75 4.71 3.37
N TYR A 243 13.98 5.77 2.60
CA TYR A 243 14.14 5.69 1.14
C TYR A 243 15.40 6.37 0.59
N GLY A 244 16.18 7.03 1.46
CA GLY A 244 17.47 7.63 1.11
C GLY A 244 17.41 9.16 1.01
N ALA A 245 18.56 9.80 1.24
CA ALA A 245 18.71 11.25 1.28
C ALA A 245 18.48 11.93 -0.09
N ASP A 246 18.64 11.19 -1.18
CA ASP A 246 18.47 11.69 -2.56
C ASP A 246 17.01 11.59 -3.07
N THR A 247 16.05 11.33 -2.15
CA THR A 247 14.62 11.30 -2.48
C THR A 247 14.09 12.73 -2.62
N LEU A 248 13.47 13.04 -3.75
CA LEU A 248 13.00 14.38 -4.08
C LEU A 248 11.48 14.50 -3.96
N CYS A 249 10.97 15.58 -3.39
CA CYS A 249 9.56 15.94 -3.56
C CYS A 249 9.38 16.49 -4.98
N VAL A 250 8.51 15.91 -5.80
CA VAL A 250 8.34 16.27 -7.22
C VAL A 250 6.94 16.78 -7.54
N GLY A 251 6.05 16.82 -6.56
CA GLY A 251 4.66 17.16 -6.79
C GLY A 251 3.79 17.04 -5.55
N TYR A 252 2.50 17.29 -5.77
CA TYR A 252 1.46 17.15 -4.78
C TYR A 252 0.21 16.51 -5.39
N CYS A 253 -0.57 15.81 -4.58
CA CYS A 253 -1.89 15.30 -4.93
C CYS A 253 -2.89 15.55 -3.80
N ASN A 254 -4.15 15.20 -4.03
CA ASN A 254 -5.22 15.36 -3.05
C ASN A 254 -5.36 16.82 -2.56
N ASP A 255 -5.45 17.78 -3.50
CA ASP A 255 -5.51 19.23 -3.24
C ASP A 255 -4.32 19.80 -2.44
N GLY A 256 -3.15 19.15 -2.53
CA GLY A 256 -1.95 19.59 -1.83
C GLY A 256 -1.77 18.96 -0.45
N GLU A 257 -2.71 18.11 -0.01
CA GLU A 257 -2.60 17.41 1.29
C GLU A 257 -1.47 16.38 1.30
N ASP A 258 -1.15 15.80 0.14
CA ASP A 258 -0.15 14.73 0.03
C ASP A 258 0.99 15.11 -0.91
N GLN A 259 2.22 14.90 -0.45
CA GLN A 259 3.44 15.09 -1.24
C GLN A 259 3.74 13.85 -2.10
N ILE A 260 4.15 14.08 -3.34
CA ILE A 260 4.65 13.07 -4.27
C ILE A 260 6.17 13.09 -4.21
N TRP A 261 6.75 11.99 -3.75
CA TRP A 261 8.19 11.81 -3.61
C TRP A 261 8.73 10.88 -4.69
N LEU A 262 9.96 11.10 -5.15
CA LEU A 262 10.63 10.32 -6.18
C LEU A 262 12.00 9.87 -5.69
N THR A 263 12.18 8.56 -5.54
CA THR A 263 13.46 7.98 -5.11
C THR A 263 14.52 8.10 -6.21
N PRO A 264 15.82 7.99 -5.88
CA PRO A 264 16.89 7.95 -6.88
C PRO A 264 16.76 6.81 -7.90
N TYR A 265 15.96 5.78 -7.59
CA TYR A 265 15.71 4.61 -8.43
C TYR A 265 14.43 4.70 -9.28
N GLY A 266 13.69 5.82 -9.20
CA GLY A 266 12.46 6.03 -9.98
C GLY A 266 11.19 5.43 -9.35
N GLN A 267 11.20 5.15 -8.05
CA GLN A 267 9.98 4.76 -7.35
C GLN A 267 9.26 6.02 -6.88
N ILE A 268 7.95 6.09 -7.10
CA ILE A 268 7.12 7.18 -6.60
C ILE A 268 6.58 6.79 -5.23
N ILE A 269 6.59 7.73 -4.28
CA ILE A 269 6.12 7.52 -2.92
C ILE A 269 5.10 8.60 -2.55
N VAL A 270 3.97 8.18 -1.98
CA VAL A 270 2.94 9.07 -1.43
C VAL A 270 2.52 8.52 -0.08
N ARG A 271 2.33 9.38 0.93
CA ARG A 271 2.02 8.97 2.32
C ARG A 271 2.99 7.90 2.88
N GLN A 272 4.28 8.07 2.60
CA GLN A 272 5.35 7.17 3.06
C GLN A 272 5.25 5.72 2.53
N LYS A 273 4.64 5.52 1.35
CA LYS A 273 4.55 4.21 0.68
C LYS A 273 4.85 4.32 -0.79
N ILE A 274 5.59 3.35 -1.34
CA ILE A 274 5.81 3.25 -2.79
C ILE A 274 4.45 3.03 -3.46
N VAL A 275 4.19 3.77 -4.53
CA VAL A 275 2.97 3.65 -5.33
C VAL A 275 3.36 3.34 -6.77
N GLY A 276 3.04 2.13 -7.24
CA GLY A 276 3.41 1.63 -8.57
C GLY A 276 4.90 1.30 -8.75
N ARG A 277 5.22 0.44 -9.71
CA ARG A 277 6.60 0.06 -10.07
C ARG A 277 7.25 0.96 -11.10
N ASN A 278 6.41 1.65 -11.87
CA ASN A 278 6.80 2.61 -12.88
C ASN A 278 5.93 3.86 -12.73
N PHE A 279 6.32 4.92 -13.44
CA PHE A 279 5.65 6.21 -13.35
C PHE A 279 4.18 6.16 -13.74
N ILE A 280 3.78 5.33 -14.71
CA ILE A 280 2.38 5.25 -15.12
C ILE A 280 1.54 4.51 -14.08
N GLU A 281 2.02 3.42 -13.50
CA GLU A 281 1.34 2.73 -12.41
C GLU A 281 1.19 3.64 -11.19
N ALA A 282 2.22 4.43 -10.89
CA ALA A 282 2.19 5.43 -9.83
C ALA A 282 1.16 6.53 -10.11
N LEU A 283 1.13 7.06 -11.33
CA LEU A 283 0.15 8.07 -11.74
C LEU A 283 -1.26 7.53 -11.76
N ASN A 284 -1.46 6.27 -12.14
CA ASN A 284 -2.73 5.59 -12.02
C ASN A 284 -3.20 5.51 -10.56
N CYS A 285 -2.27 5.33 -9.62
CA CYS A 285 -2.58 5.39 -8.20
C CYS A 285 -2.92 6.82 -7.71
N ILE A 286 -2.21 7.83 -8.23
CA ILE A 286 -2.39 9.24 -7.85
C ILE A 286 -3.68 9.84 -8.44
N ILE A 287 -4.03 9.46 -9.67
CA ILE A 287 -5.07 10.10 -10.49
C ILE A 287 -6.32 9.22 -10.63
N GLY A 288 -6.12 7.91 -10.68
CA GLY A 288 -7.10 6.94 -11.17
C GLY A 288 -8.02 6.32 -10.11
N TYR A 289 -7.81 6.60 -8.82
CA TYR A 289 -8.53 5.89 -7.74
C TYR A 289 -8.95 6.74 -6.56
#